data_AF-A0A4P0XRK8-F1
#
_entry.id   AF-A0A4P0XRK8-F1
#
_cell.length_a   1.000
_cell.length_b   1.000
_cell.length_c   1.000
_cell.angle_alpha   90.00
_cell.angle_beta   90.00
_cell.angle_gamma   90.00
#
_symmetry.space_group_name_H-M   'P 1'
#
loop_
_entity.id
_entity.type
_entity.pdbx_description
1 polymer ?
#
loop_
_entity_poly.entity_id
_entity_poly.type
_entity_poly.pdbx_seq_one_letter_code
_entity_poly.pdbx_strand_id
1 'polypeptide(L)'
;MVAHLDKSHICVHTYPESHPEGGLCTFRADIEVSTCGVISPLKALNYLIHQLESDIVTIDYRVRGFTRDINGMKHFIDHEINSIQNFMSDDMKSLYDMVDVNVYQEKYLPYQNVAQGVRP
;
A
#
# COMPACT_ATOMS: atom_id res chain seq x y z
N MET A 1 0.90 -14.80 -8.42
CA MET A 1 1.59 -14.27 -9.62
C MET A 1 2.75 -13.41 -9.17
N VAL A 2 3.88 -13.40 -9.90
CA VAL A 2 5.00 -12.48 -9.67
C VAL A 2 5.43 -11.89 -11.01
N ALA A 3 5.61 -10.57 -11.06
CA ALA A 3 6.13 -9.85 -12.21
C ALA A 3 7.35 -9.03 -11.78
N HIS A 4 8.46 -9.18 -12.50
CA HIS A 4 9.69 -8.46 -12.24
C HIS A 4 9.72 -7.12 -12.99
N LEU A 5 10.19 -6.08 -12.31
CA LEU A 5 10.64 -4.81 -12.88
C LEU A 5 12.16 -4.75 -12.75
N ASP A 6 12.81 -3.78 -13.40
CA ASP A 6 14.29 -3.67 -13.46
C ASP A 6 15.01 -3.94 -12.12
N LYS A 7 14.56 -3.31 -11.03
CA LYS A 7 15.14 -3.46 -9.68
C LYS A 7 14.09 -3.75 -8.60
N SER A 8 12.90 -4.16 -9.01
CA SER A 8 11.74 -4.26 -8.12
C SER A 8 10.71 -5.25 -8.67
N HIS A 9 9.51 -5.32 -8.12
CA HIS A 9 8.54 -6.34 -8.49
C HIS A 9 7.11 -5.96 -8.13
N ILE A 10 6.17 -6.68 -8.73
CA ILE A 10 4.77 -6.75 -8.31
C ILE A 10 4.47 -8.22 -7.98
N CYS A 11 3.94 -8.48 -6.79
CA CYS A 11 3.53 -9.81 -6.35
C CYS A 11 2.05 -9.82 -5.98
N VAL A 12 1.34 -10.87 -6.35
CA VAL A 12 -0.08 -11.07 -6.02
C VAL A 12 -0.29 -12.50 -5.49
N HIS A 13 -0.85 -12.60 -4.29
CA HIS A 13 -1.32 -13.85 -3.69
C HIS A 13 -2.84 -13.79 -3.49
N THR A 14 -3.57 -14.77 -4.00
CA THR A 14 -5.04 -14.82 -3.90
C THR A 14 -5.48 -16.03 -3.10
N TYR A 15 -6.45 -15.83 -2.21
CA TYR A 15 -7.01 -16.84 -1.33
C TYR A 15 -8.53 -16.83 -1.51
N PRO A 16 -9.06 -17.58 -2.49
CA PRO A 16 -10.49 -17.80 -2.58
C PRO A 16 -10.91 -18.82 -1.53
N GLU A 17 -11.92 -18.48 -0.73
CA GLU A 17 -12.52 -19.35 0.27
C GLU A 17 -14.03 -19.47 0.00
N SER A 18 -14.58 -20.68 0.15
CA SER A 18 -16.02 -20.93 0.02
C SER A 18 -16.46 -21.77 1.21
N HIS A 19 -17.45 -21.30 1.96
CA HIS A 19 -17.98 -22.06 3.09
C HIS A 19 -18.98 -23.13 2.59
N PRO A 20 -18.77 -24.44 2.87
CA PRO A 20 -19.59 -25.51 2.30
C PRO A 20 -21.07 -25.45 2.67
N GLU A 21 -21.41 -24.96 3.86
CA GLU A 21 -22.78 -24.96 4.38
C GLU A 21 -23.48 -23.58 4.29
N GLY A 22 -22.73 -22.51 3.97
CA GLY A 22 -23.20 -21.13 4.15
C GLY A 22 -23.35 -20.30 2.88
N GLY A 23 -22.95 -20.81 1.72
CA GLY A 23 -23.03 -20.10 0.42
C GLY A 23 -22.17 -18.84 0.32
N LEU A 24 -21.46 -18.45 1.38
CA LEU A 24 -20.57 -17.30 1.44
C LEU A 24 -19.23 -17.66 0.81
N CYS A 25 -18.83 -16.86 -0.17
CA CYS A 25 -17.50 -16.90 -0.78
C CYS A 25 -16.73 -15.65 -0.36
N THR A 26 -15.53 -15.84 0.16
CA THR A 26 -14.61 -14.74 0.49
C THR A 26 -13.46 -14.76 -0.50
N PHE A 27 -13.05 -13.59 -0.97
CA PHE A 27 -11.87 -13.45 -1.82
C PHE A 27 -10.90 -12.47 -1.19
N ARG A 28 -9.72 -12.96 -0.82
CA ARG A 28 -8.62 -12.12 -0.34
C ARG A 28 -7.52 -12.09 -1.39
N ALA A 29 -7.01 -10.89 -1.67
CA ALA A 29 -5.83 -10.68 -2.49
C ALA A 29 -4.80 -9.85 -1.73
N ASP A 30 -3.61 -10.40 -1.56
CA ASP A 30 -2.45 -9.69 -1.02
C ASP A 30 -1.60 -9.23 -2.21
N ILE A 31 -1.40 -7.90 -2.32
CA ILE A 31 -0.69 -7.27 -3.44
C ILE A 31 0.49 -6.46 -2.92
N GLU A 32 1.71 -6.84 -3.31
CA GLU A 32 2.92 -6.06 -3.09
C GLU A 32 3.30 -5.34 -4.38
N VAL A 33 3.36 -4.00 -4.34
CA VAL A 33 3.92 -3.17 -5.42
C VAL A 33 5.19 -2.53 -4.93
N SER A 34 6.33 -3.02 -5.41
CA SER A 34 7.61 -2.38 -5.20
C SER A 34 8.06 -1.68 -6.47
N THR A 35 8.56 -0.46 -6.30
CA THR A 35 9.23 0.29 -7.36
C THR A 35 10.59 0.80 -6.86
N CYS A 36 11.39 1.34 -7.77
CA CYS A 36 12.67 1.97 -7.47
C CYS A 36 12.84 3.24 -8.33
N GLY A 37 13.64 4.20 -7.86
CA GLY A 37 13.85 5.47 -8.55
C GLY A 37 12.67 6.43 -8.38
N VAL A 38 12.27 7.08 -9.47
CA VAL A 38 11.29 8.18 -9.46
C VAL A 38 9.83 7.73 -9.50
N ILE A 39 9.58 6.43 -9.68
CA ILE A 39 8.22 5.90 -9.78
C ILE A 39 7.74 5.58 -8.36
N SER A 40 6.80 6.37 -7.85
CA SER A 40 6.11 6.06 -6.60
C SER A 40 5.08 4.93 -6.78
N PRO A 41 5.06 3.91 -5.90
CA PRO A 41 4.07 2.84 -5.95
C PRO A 41 2.65 3.35 -5.62
N LEU A 42 2.54 4.47 -4.91
CA LEU A 42 1.26 5.12 -4.56
C LEU A 42 0.47 5.55 -5.80
N LYS A 43 1.12 5.72 -6.96
CA LYS A 43 0.43 6.01 -8.23
C LYS A 43 -0.48 4.87 -8.70
N ALA A 44 -0.19 3.63 -8.29
CA ALA A 44 -1.02 2.47 -8.63
C ALA A 44 -2.21 2.27 -7.68
N LEU A 45 -2.25 3.01 -6.56
CA LEU A 45 -3.17 2.74 -5.46
C LEU A 45 -4.64 2.82 -5.89
N ASN A 46 -5.06 3.94 -6.49
CA ASN A 46 -6.43 4.13 -6.93
C ASN A 46 -6.84 3.07 -7.97
N TYR A 47 -5.95 2.76 -8.92
CA TYR A 47 -6.21 1.72 -9.92
C TYR A 47 -6.47 0.36 -9.27
N LEU A 48 -5.64 -0.06 -8.31
CA LEU A 48 -5.78 -1.36 -7.65
C LEU A 48 -7.09 -1.45 -6.86
N ILE A 49 -7.43 -0.42 -6.09
CA ILE A 49 -8.66 -0.40 -5.27
C ILE A 49 -9.90 -0.41 -6.17
N HIS A 50 -9.88 0.38 -7.26
CA HIS A 50 -10.97 0.40 -8.22
C HIS A 50 -11.18 -0.95 -8.92
N GLN A 51 -10.11 -1.61 -9.37
CA GLN A 51 -10.24 -2.86 -10.14
C GLN A 51 -10.71 -4.05 -9.30
N LEU A 52 -10.42 -4.05 -7.99
CA LEU A 52 -10.79 -5.15 -7.10
C LEU A 52 -12.13 -4.95 -6.40
N GLU A 53 -12.66 -3.71 -6.41
CA GLU A 53 -13.90 -3.33 -5.74
C GLU A 53 -14.02 -3.86 -4.30
N SER A 54 -12.91 -3.90 -3.56
CA SER A 54 -12.82 -4.63 -2.28
C SER A 54 -13.67 -4.00 -1.17
N ASP A 55 -14.34 -4.82 -0.37
CA ASP A 55 -15.12 -4.37 0.80
C ASP A 55 -14.22 -3.86 1.93
N ILE A 56 -13.10 -4.53 2.16
CA ILE A 56 -12.12 -4.18 3.20
C ILE A 56 -10.74 -4.04 2.53
N VAL A 57 -10.05 -2.96 2.83
CA VAL A 57 -8.71 -2.67 2.31
C VAL A 57 -7.78 -2.33 3.47
N THR A 58 -6.59 -2.92 3.47
CA THR A 58 -5.48 -2.54 4.36
C THR A 58 -4.25 -2.29 3.52
N ILE A 59 -3.61 -1.13 3.71
CA ILE A 59 -2.47 -0.68 2.92
C ILE A 59 -1.33 -0.35 3.88
N ASP A 60 -0.15 -0.85 3.56
CA ASP A 60 1.10 -0.54 4.26
C ASP A 60 2.09 0.03 3.24
N TYR A 61 2.52 1.28 3.46
CA TYR A 61 3.53 1.95 2.65
C TYR A 61 4.85 2.00 3.39
N ARG A 62 5.90 1.44 2.76
CA ARG A 62 7.26 1.36 3.33
C ARG A 62 8.30 1.90 2.36
N VAL A 63 9.18 2.76 2.88
CA VAL A 63 10.38 3.19 2.16
C VAL A 63 11.49 2.18 2.37
N ARG A 64 12.07 1.66 1.29
CA ARG A 64 13.20 0.70 1.33
C ARG A 64 14.48 1.37 0.82
N GLY A 65 15.52 1.37 1.67
CA GLY A 65 16.82 1.97 1.35
C GLY A 65 16.89 3.48 1.64
N PHE A 66 18.07 4.05 1.42
CA PHE A 66 18.34 5.48 1.55
C PHE A 66 19.52 5.88 0.67
N THR A 67 19.62 7.16 0.32
CA THR A 67 20.80 7.77 -0.29
C THR A 67 21.55 8.62 0.74
N ARG A 68 22.79 9.03 0.43
CA ARG A 68 23.53 9.98 1.26
C ARG A 68 23.92 11.18 0.42
N ASP A 69 23.84 12.37 1.01
CA ASP A 69 24.40 13.57 0.40
C ASP A 69 25.92 13.68 0.60
N ILE A 70 26.50 14.76 0.08
CA ILE A 70 27.93 15.07 0.18
C ILE A 70 28.43 15.21 1.63
N ASN A 71 27.53 15.52 2.57
CA ASN A 71 27.83 15.65 4.00
C ASN A 71 27.62 14.32 4.74
N GLY A 72 27.19 13.27 4.05
CA GLY A 72 26.92 11.94 4.62
C GLY A 72 25.56 11.82 5.30
N MET A 73 24.68 12.83 5.20
CA MET A 73 23.33 12.78 5.77
C MET A 73 22.45 11.84 4.96
N LYS A 74 21.67 11.00 5.64
CA LYS A 74 20.79 10.02 5.00
C LYS A 74 19.49 10.67 4.52
N HIS A 75 19.15 10.44 3.26
CA HIS A 75 17.88 10.85 2.65
C HIS A 75 17.07 9.59 2.30
N PHE A 76 15.93 9.40 2.95
CA PHE A 76 15.09 8.20 2.80
C PHE A 76 13.97 8.43 1.78
N ILE A 77 13.37 9.61 1.80
CA ILE A 77 12.24 9.99 0.95
C ILE A 77 12.46 11.40 0.42
N ASP A 78 12.01 11.67 -0.79
CA ASP A 78 12.12 12.96 -1.49
C ASP A 78 10.86 13.82 -1.35
N HIS A 79 9.85 13.34 -0.62
CA HIS A 79 8.60 14.03 -0.33
C HIS A 79 8.12 13.71 1.08
N GLU A 80 7.34 14.61 1.68
CA GLU A 80 6.70 14.37 2.96
C GLU A 80 5.44 13.53 2.77
N ILE A 81 5.29 12.48 3.58
CA ILE A 81 4.08 11.67 3.63
C ILE A 81 3.65 11.47 5.08
N ASN A 82 2.51 12.05 5.42
CA ASN A 82 1.90 11.95 6.75
C ASN A 82 0.65 11.05 6.75
N SER A 83 0.11 10.76 5.56
CA SER A 83 -1.10 9.94 5.39
C SER A 83 -1.12 9.34 3.99
N ILE A 84 -1.48 8.06 3.89
CA ILE A 84 -1.73 7.38 2.60
C ILE A 84 -3.00 7.93 1.95
N GLN A 85 -3.99 8.37 2.74
CA GLN A 85 -5.26 8.89 2.23
C GLN A 85 -5.06 10.11 1.33
N ASN A 86 -3.98 10.87 1.50
CA ASN A 86 -3.62 12.00 0.64
C ASN A 86 -3.37 11.59 -0.83
N PHE A 87 -3.11 10.31 -1.09
CA PHE A 87 -2.88 9.76 -2.43
C PHE A 87 -4.12 9.07 -3.02
N MET A 88 -5.23 9.03 -2.27
CA MET A 88 -6.50 8.51 -2.74
C MET A 88 -7.33 9.59 -3.41
N SER A 89 -8.06 9.24 -4.46
CA SER A 89 -9.01 10.12 -5.12
C SER A 89 -10.25 10.34 -4.25
N ASP A 90 -10.94 11.47 -4.44
CA ASP A 90 -12.04 11.87 -3.57
C ASP A 90 -13.25 10.93 -3.65
N ASP A 91 -13.45 10.28 -4.79
CA ASP A 91 -14.44 9.23 -4.95
C ASP A 91 -14.10 7.99 -4.11
N MET A 92 -12.84 7.55 -4.07
CA MET A 92 -12.41 6.48 -3.15
C MET A 92 -12.62 6.88 -1.69
N LYS A 93 -12.26 8.11 -1.32
CA LYS A 93 -12.48 8.58 0.05
C LYS A 93 -13.95 8.59 0.46
N SER A 94 -14.87 8.77 -0.50
CA SER A 94 -16.31 8.74 -0.25
C SER A 94 -16.91 7.34 -0.12
N LEU A 95 -16.22 6.32 -0.65
CA LEU A 95 -16.69 4.92 -0.62
C LEU A 95 -16.25 4.16 0.63
N TYR A 96 -15.22 4.62 1.32
CA TYR A 96 -14.61 3.91 2.44
C TYR A 96 -14.59 4.77 3.70
N ASP A 97 -14.98 4.18 4.82
CA ASP A 97 -14.62 4.69 6.14
C ASP A 97 -13.15 4.35 6.41
N MET A 98 -12.29 5.37 6.39
CA MET A 98 -10.83 5.19 6.46
C MET A 98 -10.22 5.64 7.78
N VAL A 99 -9.19 4.92 8.23
CA VAL A 99 -8.39 5.23 9.41
C VAL A 99 -6.91 5.10 9.08
N ASP A 100 -6.13 6.15 9.38
CA ASP A 100 -4.67 6.09 9.35
C ASP A 100 -4.14 5.58 10.70
N VAL A 101 -3.36 4.49 10.65
CA VAL A 101 -2.72 3.87 11.81
C VAL A 101 -1.21 4.02 11.64
N ASN A 102 -0.72 5.24 11.78
CA ASN A 102 0.71 5.50 11.68
C ASN A 102 1.43 4.94 12.91
N VAL A 103 2.20 3.87 12.70
CA VAL A 103 3.00 3.26 13.76
C VAL A 103 4.33 4.02 13.86
N TYR A 104 4.47 4.85 14.89
CA TYR A 104 5.79 5.35 15.32
C TYR A 104 6.57 4.17 15.94
N GLN A 105 7.25 3.34 15.13
CA GLN A 105 8.14 2.29 15.66
C GLN A 105 9.58 2.38 15.12
N GLU A 106 10.47 2.55 16.09
CA GLU A 106 11.92 2.32 16.15
C GLU A 106 12.85 3.04 15.16
N LYS A 107 13.98 3.54 15.72
CA LYS A 107 15.08 4.30 15.09
C LYS A 107 15.67 3.77 13.77
N TYR A 108 15.20 2.63 13.25
CA TYR A 108 15.79 1.92 12.12
C TYR A 108 14.99 2.04 10.81
N LEU A 109 13.67 2.31 10.85
CA LEU A 109 12.81 2.45 9.66
C LEU A 109 11.99 3.75 9.74
N PRO A 110 12.53 4.87 9.24
CA PRO A 110 11.96 6.19 9.54
C PRO A 110 10.65 6.52 8.82
N TYR A 111 10.16 5.69 7.88
CA TYR A 111 8.95 5.98 7.11
C TYR A 111 8.12 4.71 6.83
N GLN A 112 7.11 4.51 7.68
CA GLN A 112 6.07 3.51 7.49
C GLN A 112 4.71 4.15 7.80
N ASN A 113 3.77 4.04 6.88
CA ASN A 113 2.39 4.50 7.06
C ASN A 113 1.46 3.33 6.81
N VAL A 114 0.38 3.23 7.59
CA VAL A 114 -0.64 2.19 7.42
C VAL A 114 -2.01 2.84 7.36
N ALA A 115 -2.84 2.42 6.42
CA ALA A 115 -4.22 2.85 6.31
C ALA A 115 -5.15 1.64 6.19
N GLN A 116 -6.33 1.75 6.81
CA GLN A 116 -7.40 0.77 6.70
C GLN A 116 -8.66 1.46 6.17
N GLY A 117 -9.43 0.77 5.35
CA GLY A 117 -10.70 1.27 4.79
C GLY A 117 -11.74 0.16 4.76
N VAL A 118 -12.98 0.48 5.14
CA VAL A 118 -14.13 -0.43 5.08
C VAL A 118 -15.25 0.25 4.30
N ARG A 119 -15.85 -0.45 3.33
CA ARG A 119 -17.07 0.02 2.67
C ARG A 119 -18.28 -0.22 3.58
N PRO A 120 -19.19 0.77 3.71
CA PRO A 120 -20.40 0.64 4.53
C PRO A 120 -21.45 -0.29 3.91
#